data_AF-A0A2J8UXW8-F1
#
_entry.id   AF-A0A2J8UXW8-F1
#
_cell.length_a   1.000
_cell.length_b   1.000
_cell.length_c   1.000
_cell.angle_alpha   90.00
_cell.angle_beta   90.00
_cell.angle_gamma   90.00
#
_symmetry.space_group_name_H-M   'P 1'
#
loop_
_entity.id
_entity.type
_entity.pdbx_description
1 polymer ?
#
loop_
_entity_poly.entity_id
_entity_poly.type
_entity_poly.pdbx_seq_one_letter_code
_entity_poly.pdbx_strand_id
1 'polypeptide(L)' 'EKDIDECASDPCVNGGLCQDLLNKFQCLCDIAFAGEHCEVDY' A
#
# COMPACT_ATOMS: atom_id res chain seq x y z
N GLU A 1 19.92 10.13 -1.56
CA GLU A 1 18.54 10.14 -2.08
C GLU A 1 17.62 10.83 -1.10
N LYS A 2 16.55 11.44 -1.60
CA LYS A 2 15.50 12.01 -0.77
C LYS A 2 14.32 11.03 -0.84
N ASP A 3 13.97 10.45 0.29
CA ASP A 3 12.83 9.57 0.40
C ASP A 3 11.55 10.36 0.09
N ILE A 4 10.71 9.82 -0.79
CA ILE A 4 9.42 10.42 -1.17
C ILE A 4 8.37 9.61 -0.42
N ASP A 5 7.44 10.30 0.25
CA ASP A 5 6.32 9.63 0.89
C ASP A 5 5.33 9.16 -0.20
N GLU A 6 5.44 7.91 -0.63
CA GLU A 6 4.53 7.34 -1.62
C GLU A 6 3.15 7.01 -1.02
N CYS A 7 3.06 6.92 0.30
CA CYS A 7 1.80 6.74 1.02
C CYS A 7 0.94 8.01 1.07
N ALA A 8 1.50 9.18 0.82
CA ALA A 8 0.78 10.47 0.84
C ALA A 8 -0.40 10.55 -0.14
N SER A 9 -0.47 9.67 -1.14
CA SER A 9 -1.59 9.59 -2.08
C SER A 9 -2.66 8.54 -1.71
N ASP A 10 -2.54 7.91 -0.54
CA ASP A 10 -3.40 6.82 -0.06
C ASP A 10 -3.60 5.71 -1.12
N PRO A 11 -2.53 5.04 -1.59
CA PRO A 11 -2.61 4.07 -2.69
C PRO A 11 -3.34 2.77 -2.30
N CYS A 12 -3.36 2.40 -1.02
CA CYS A 12 -3.95 1.14 -0.55
C CYS A 12 -5.48 1.26 -0.39
N VAL A 13 -6.20 0.32 -0.99
CA VAL A 13 -7.67 0.24 -0.92
C VAL A 13 -8.13 -0.87 0.03
N ASN A 14 -9.45 -1.03 0.19
CA ASN A 14 -10.05 -2.11 0.98
C ASN A 14 -9.57 -2.21 2.43
N GLY A 15 -9.17 -1.07 3.02
CA GLY A 15 -8.65 -1.02 4.39
C GLY A 15 -7.18 -1.44 4.53
N GLY A 16 -6.45 -1.60 3.42
CA GLY A 16 -5.02 -1.88 3.45
C GLY A 16 -4.21 -0.76 4.12
N LEU A 17 -3.20 -1.12 4.92
CA LEU A 17 -2.30 -0.17 5.55
C LEU A 17 -1.11 0.14 4.62
N CYS A 18 -0.91 1.41 4.29
CA CYS A 18 0.24 1.83 3.51
C CYS A 18 1.50 1.93 4.39
N GLN A 19 2.57 1.28 3.95
CA GLN A 19 3.89 1.37 4.54
C GLN A 19 4.86 2.03 3.56
N ASP A 20 5.34 3.21 3.93
CA ASP A 20 6.36 3.95 3.19
C ASP A 20 7.74 3.28 3.37
N LEU A 21 8.47 3.11 2.28
CA LEU A 21 9.80 2.50 2.22
C LEU A 21 10.69 3.35 1.30
N LEU A 22 12.00 3.06 1.28
CA LEU A 22 12.93 3.84 0.48
C LEU A 22 12.61 3.79 -1.03
N ASN A 23 12.09 4.89 -1.58
CA ASN A 23 11.61 5.07 -2.96
C ASN A 23 10.51 4.07 -3.41
N LYS A 24 9.70 3.57 -2.48
CA LYS A 24 8.56 2.70 -2.79
C LYS A 24 7.62 2.63 -1.60
N PHE A 25 6.36 2.25 -1.83
CA PHE A 25 5.45 1.84 -0.77
C PHE A 25 5.17 0.33 -0.81
N GLN A 26 4.58 -0.16 0.26
CA GLN A 26 3.98 -1.49 0.33
C GLN A 26 2.62 -1.40 1.02
N CYS A 27 1.58 -1.97 0.41
CA CYS A 27 0.29 -2.16 1.07
C CYS A 27 0.27 -3.46 1.87
N LEU A 28 -0.11 -3.35 3.14
CA LEU A 28 -0.40 -4.49 4.00
C LEU A 28 -1.91 -4.75 3.95
N CYS A 29 -2.27 -5.81 3.20
CA CYS A 29 -3.65 -6.19 2.98
C CYS A 29 -4.20 -7.08 4.09
N ASP A 30 -5.49 -6.96 4.36
CA ASP A 30 -6.23 -7.90 5.19
C ASP A 30 -6.35 -9.28 4.51
N ILE A 31 -6.67 -10.32 5.28
CA ILE A 31 -6.67 -11.72 4.80
C ILE A 31 -7.61 -11.99 3.61
N ALA A 32 -8.62 -11.15 3.42
CA ALA A 32 -9.59 -11.26 2.32
C ALA A 32 -9.16 -10.50 1.05
N PHE A 33 -8.04 -9.78 1.08
CA PHE A 33 -7.60 -8.94 -0.03
C PHE A 33 -6.15 -9.23 -0.46
N ALA A 34 -5.84 -8.96 -1.72
CA ALA A 34 -4.50 -9.01 -2.26
C ALA A 34 -4.33 -8.03 -3.43
N GLY A 35 -3.16 -8.07 -4.07
CA GLY A 35 -2.75 -7.09 -5.09
C GLY A 35 -1.73 -6.10 -4.52
N GLU A 36 -1.21 -5.24 -5.37
CA GLU A 36 -0.24 -4.21 -4.98
C GLU A 36 -0.89 -3.15 -4.08
N HIS A 37 -2.18 -2.88 -4.32
CA HIS A 37 -2.98 -1.90 -3.61
C HIS A 37 -4.08 -2.54 -2.75
N CYS A 38 -4.07 -3.86 -2.56
CA CYS A 38 -5.18 -4.60 -1.92
C CYS A 38 -6.50 -4.53 -2.69
N GLU A 39 -6.43 -4.39 -4.02
CA GLU A 39 -7.57 -4.21 -4.94
C GLU A 39 -8.27 -5.51 -5.38
N VAL A 40 -7.69 -6.66 -5.05
CA VAL A 40 -8.22 -7.99 -5.37
C VAL A 40 -8.92 -8.57 -4.16
N ASP A 41 -10.18 -8.96 -4.30
CA ASP A 41 -10.99 -9.57 -3.25
C ASP A 41 -11.03 -11.11 -3.40
N TYR A 42 -10.95 -11.85 -2.29
CA TYR A 42 -11.03 -13.32 -2.24
C TYR A 42 -12.23 -13.87 -1.45
#